data_AF-A0AA36ICR3-F1
#
_entry.id   AF-A0AA36ICR3-F1
#
_cell.length_a   1.000
_cell.length_b   1.000
_cell.length_c   1.000
_cell.angle_alpha   90.00
_cell.angle_beta   90.00
_cell.angle_gamma   90.00
#
_symmetry.space_group_name_H-M   'P 1'
#
loop_
_entity.id
_entity.type
_entity.pdbx_description
1 polymer ?
#
loop_
_entity_poly.entity_id
_entity_poly.type
_entity_poly.pdbx_seq_one_letter_code
_entity_poly.pdbx_strand_id
1 'polypeptide(L)'
;MAMSKATQTNGHEIYGSRPTVYSGMELVNEWHFTLAALQGTTPFPDGINTRGEAWAHLVCTEEEFNSLQSDSQITFLRADFRMPAWDKAILSLNPSDGINVMSYHLTELHTATRRPNVWILLSFQIDFAHLANMQSYDQVRMFNRGFSSIYMQLEGSSIWKFTPFELAHLNAWSITRSDGQSNLDSIINRATWANGYLWSFSVPINMNQIFINGSMDHLSQDEKCRVVKLIAQALEYTGMQCLVGHPHYRHIIMVAIDQRARIAAHGCKDEERLRGSSRLASYIQSQSTEDMVSQIFAAVNQWRELHWIEEIA
;
A
#
# COMPACT_ATOMS: atom_id res chain seq x y z
N MET A 1 10.38 37.10 26.07
CA MET A 1 10.49 38.53 25.74
C MET A 1 9.41 38.83 24.71
N ALA A 2 8.46 39.69 25.08
CA ALA A 2 7.37 40.32 24.31
C ALA A 2 6.37 39.45 23.49
N MET A 3 5.20 39.20 24.10
CA MET A 3 3.90 39.17 23.40
C MET A 3 3.48 40.61 23.04
N SER A 4 2.70 40.78 21.96
CA SER A 4 1.84 41.98 21.79
C SER A 4 0.47 41.57 21.23
N LYS A 5 -0.58 42.12 21.85
CA LYS A 5 -2.01 42.06 21.45
C LYS A 5 -2.37 43.35 20.70
N ALA A 6 -3.26 43.25 19.71
CA ALA A 6 -4.21 44.29 19.29
C ALA A 6 -5.14 43.71 18.20
N THR A 7 -6.42 44.05 17.99
CA THR A 7 -7.55 44.64 18.72
C THR A 7 -8.75 44.39 17.80
N GLN A 8 -9.94 44.11 18.33
CA GLN A 8 -11.18 44.02 17.55
C GLN A 8 -11.64 45.41 17.04
N THR A 9 -12.15 45.47 15.80
CA THR A 9 -13.13 46.48 15.37
C THR A 9 -14.21 45.84 14.50
N ASN A 10 -15.46 46.13 14.85
CA ASN A 10 -16.70 45.68 14.20
C ASN A 10 -16.90 46.27 12.79
N GLY A 11 -17.59 45.55 11.91
CA GLY A 11 -18.22 46.13 10.71
C GLY A 11 -18.65 45.13 9.64
N HIS A 12 -19.95 44.84 9.61
CA HIS A 12 -20.82 44.45 8.48
C HIS A 12 -20.46 43.31 7.51
N GLU A 13 -21.44 42.40 7.38
CA GLU A 13 -21.55 41.33 6.39
C GLU A 13 -21.41 41.81 4.94
N ILE A 14 -20.57 41.10 4.16
CA ILE A 14 -20.70 40.96 2.72
C ILE A 14 -20.42 39.49 2.39
N TYR A 15 -21.39 38.81 1.76
CA TYR A 15 -21.24 37.48 1.17
C TYR A 15 -20.01 37.43 0.26
N GLY A 16 -19.08 36.55 0.59
CA GLY A 16 -17.87 36.32 -0.20
C GLY A 16 -17.16 35.06 0.27
N SER A 17 -17.36 33.96 -0.46
CA SER A 17 -16.47 32.81 -0.42
C SER A 17 -15.07 33.28 -0.80
N ARG A 18 -14.18 33.32 0.18
CA ARG A 18 -12.74 33.47 0.01
C ARG A 18 -12.02 32.40 0.82
N PRO A 19 -10.87 31.95 0.32
CA PRO A 19 -10.24 30.69 0.70
C PRO A 19 -9.75 30.76 2.14
N THR A 20 -10.09 29.75 2.93
CA THR A 20 -9.42 29.50 4.20
C THR A 20 -8.03 28.98 3.88
N VAL A 21 -7.10 29.91 3.67
CA VAL A 21 -5.67 29.62 3.77
C VAL A 21 -5.41 29.35 5.25
N TYR A 22 -5.30 28.08 5.62
CA TYR A 22 -4.78 27.69 6.92
C TYR A 22 -3.26 27.94 6.93
N SER A 23 -2.87 29.22 7.06
CA SER A 23 -1.55 29.59 7.56
C SER A 23 -1.54 29.36 9.07
N GLY A 24 -1.10 28.19 9.50
CA GLY A 24 -1.02 27.86 10.92
C GLY A 24 -1.55 26.47 11.26
N MET A 25 -0.99 25.43 10.65
CA MET A 25 -0.86 24.16 11.33
C MET A 25 0.63 23.87 11.38
N GLU A 26 1.22 24.02 12.57
CA GLU A 26 2.52 23.47 12.87
C GLU A 26 2.56 22.03 12.36
N LEU A 27 3.56 21.75 11.52
CA LEU A 27 3.98 20.44 11.07
C LEU A 27 4.46 19.61 12.28
N VAL A 28 3.55 19.29 13.20
CA VAL A 28 3.84 18.42 14.34
C VAL A 28 2.58 17.59 14.60
N ASN A 29 2.39 16.61 13.75
CA ASN A 29 1.76 15.36 14.16
C ASN A 29 2.68 14.26 13.64
N GLU A 30 3.87 14.16 14.24
CA GLU A 30 4.69 12.94 14.19
C GLU A 30 3.86 11.82 14.83
N TRP A 31 3.03 11.15 14.03
CA TRP A 31 2.45 9.89 14.44
C TRP A 31 3.55 8.85 14.32
N HIS A 32 4.09 8.44 15.46
CA HIS A 32 4.87 7.23 15.60
C HIS A 32 3.99 6.03 15.17
N PHE A 33 3.92 5.75 13.87
CA PHE A 33 3.37 4.50 13.32
C PHE A 33 4.39 3.39 13.57
N THR A 34 4.67 3.14 14.85
CA THR A 34 5.62 2.15 15.29
C THR A 34 4.86 0.85 15.59
N LEU A 35 5.15 -0.18 14.79
CA LEU A 35 4.92 -1.59 15.06
C LEU A 35 3.48 -2.15 15.13
N ALA A 36 2.42 -1.41 15.45
CA ALA A 36 1.08 -2.01 15.65
C ALA A 36 0.49 -2.65 14.37
N ALA A 37 0.63 -1.95 13.23
CA ALA A 37 0.29 -2.44 11.89
C ALA A 37 1.00 -3.74 11.48
N LEU A 38 2.18 -4.00 12.04
CA LEU A 38 3.03 -5.14 11.70
C LEU A 38 3.00 -6.26 12.77
N GLN A 39 2.34 -6.02 13.91
CA GLN A 39 2.22 -6.98 15.01
C GLN A 39 0.98 -7.88 14.91
N GLY A 40 0.05 -7.64 13.97
CA GLY A 40 -1.16 -8.47 13.84
C GLY A 40 -2.03 -8.49 15.10
N THR A 41 -1.84 -7.51 16.01
CA THR A 41 -2.49 -7.47 17.33
C THR A 41 -3.77 -6.66 17.36
N THR A 42 -4.19 -6.08 16.24
CA THR A 42 -5.52 -5.50 16.15
C THR A 42 -6.46 -6.46 15.43
N PRO A 43 -7.48 -7.00 16.11
CA PRO A 43 -8.70 -7.37 15.43
C PRO A 43 -9.41 -6.06 15.08
N PHE A 44 -8.88 -5.29 14.13
CA PHE A 44 -9.73 -4.29 13.49
C PHE A 44 -10.56 -5.03 12.44
N PRO A 45 -11.88 -4.80 12.41
CA PRO A 45 -12.79 -5.59 11.61
C PRO A 45 -12.45 -5.40 10.13
N ASP A 46 -13.08 -6.23 9.28
CA ASP A 46 -13.36 -5.91 7.88
C ASP A 46 -13.52 -4.38 7.72
N GLY A 47 -12.95 -3.79 6.67
CA GLY A 47 -12.72 -2.33 6.48
C GLY A 47 -13.92 -1.36 6.54
N ILE A 48 -14.99 -1.74 7.23
CA ILE A 48 -16.14 -1.01 7.69
C ILE A 48 -15.96 -0.84 9.22
N ASN A 49 -15.73 0.38 9.71
CA ASN A 49 -15.69 0.60 11.15
C ASN A 49 -17.07 0.32 11.78
N THR A 50 -17.17 0.29 13.11
CA THR A 50 -18.43 0.03 13.84
C THR A 50 -19.57 1.02 13.53
N ARG A 51 -19.29 2.08 12.76
CA ARG A 51 -20.25 3.08 12.29
C ARG A 51 -20.69 2.87 10.84
N GLY A 52 -20.22 1.84 10.15
CA GLY A 52 -20.53 1.60 8.75
C GLY A 52 -19.64 2.36 7.76
N GLU A 53 -18.57 3.01 8.21
CA GLU A 53 -17.70 3.82 7.35
C GLU A 53 -16.59 2.95 6.75
N ALA A 54 -16.43 2.99 5.43
CA ALA A 54 -15.31 2.36 4.75
C ALA A 54 -14.31 3.41 4.25
N TRP A 55 -13.02 3.10 4.45
CA TRP A 55 -11.92 3.96 4.06
C TRP A 55 -11.08 3.28 2.98
N ALA A 56 -10.66 4.07 2.00
CA ALA A 56 -9.72 3.66 0.97
C ALA A 56 -8.37 4.30 1.24
N HIS A 57 -7.30 3.53 1.08
CA HIS A 57 -5.93 3.95 1.33
C HIS A 57 -5.06 3.64 0.11
N LEU A 58 -4.33 4.64 -0.38
CA LEU A 58 -3.29 4.51 -1.41
C LEU A 58 -1.97 5.00 -0.81
N VAL A 59 -0.90 4.23 -0.95
CA VAL A 59 0.43 4.74 -0.68
C VAL A 59 1.17 4.94 -2.00
N CYS A 60 1.81 6.10 -2.14
CA CYS A 60 2.54 6.52 -3.32
C CYS A 60 3.86 7.22 -2.92
N THR A 61 4.74 7.41 -3.89
CA THR A 61 5.93 8.27 -3.71
C THR A 61 5.54 9.75 -3.69
N GLU A 62 6.46 10.62 -3.28
CA GLU A 62 6.23 12.07 -3.36
C GLU A 62 6.05 12.52 -4.83
N GLU A 63 6.81 11.96 -5.76
CA GLU A 63 6.71 12.25 -7.19
C GLU A 63 5.35 11.85 -7.77
N GLU A 64 4.89 10.63 -7.44
CA GLU A 64 3.57 10.16 -7.84
C GLU A 64 2.46 11.04 -7.26
N PHE A 65 2.56 11.40 -5.98
CA PHE A 65 1.59 12.25 -5.30
C PHE A 65 1.48 13.62 -5.96
N ASN A 66 2.62 14.26 -6.25
CA ASN A 66 2.66 15.55 -6.94
C ASN A 66 1.99 15.46 -8.32
N SER A 67 2.12 14.33 -9.02
CA SER A 67 1.45 14.12 -10.30
C SER A 67 -0.06 13.97 -10.25
N LEU A 68 -0.61 13.70 -9.05
CA LEU A 68 -2.06 13.63 -8.81
C LEU A 68 -2.64 14.99 -8.41
N GLN A 69 -1.80 15.98 -8.13
CA GLN A 69 -2.22 17.32 -7.74
C GLN A 69 -2.38 18.22 -8.97
N SER A 70 -3.49 18.95 -9.01
CA SER A 70 -3.71 20.08 -9.90
C SER A 70 -4.04 21.29 -9.03
N ASP A 71 -3.31 22.40 -9.19
CA ASP A 71 -3.43 23.59 -8.34
C ASP A 71 -3.36 23.28 -6.81
N SER A 72 -2.45 22.38 -6.43
CA SER A 72 -2.28 21.88 -5.04
C SER A 72 -3.47 21.11 -4.47
N GLN A 73 -4.43 20.70 -5.30
CA GLN A 73 -5.58 19.89 -4.89
C GLN A 73 -5.60 18.56 -5.64
N ILE A 74 -6.01 17.50 -4.94
CA ILE A 74 -6.32 16.22 -5.55
C ILE A 74 -7.83 16.17 -5.77
N THR A 75 -8.24 16.18 -7.03
CA THR A 75 -9.67 16.12 -7.41
C THR A 75 -10.06 14.79 -8.04
N PHE A 76 -9.06 13.99 -8.43
CA PHE A 76 -9.27 12.64 -8.94
C PHE A 76 -8.06 11.74 -8.66
N LEU A 77 -8.28 10.42 -8.74
CA LEU A 77 -7.24 9.41 -8.80
C LEU A 77 -7.33 8.67 -10.14
N ARG A 78 -6.22 8.58 -10.87
CA ARG A 78 -6.16 7.78 -12.10
C ARG A 78 -5.60 6.40 -11.80
N ALA A 79 -6.10 5.38 -12.49
CA ALA A 79 -5.56 4.03 -12.41
C ALA A 79 -4.14 3.94 -12.99
N ASP A 80 -3.91 4.66 -14.07
CA ASP A 80 -2.76 4.54 -14.97
C ASP A 80 -1.57 5.42 -14.57
N PHE A 81 -1.55 5.98 -13.35
CA PHE A 81 -0.52 6.92 -12.92
C PHE A 81 0.90 6.31 -12.86
N ARG A 82 1.02 4.97 -12.92
CA ARG A 82 2.26 4.18 -12.97
C ARG A 82 2.53 3.54 -14.34
N MET A 83 1.80 3.93 -15.38
CA MET A 83 2.09 3.47 -16.74
C MET A 83 3.47 3.99 -17.21
N PRO A 84 4.21 3.23 -18.03
CA PRO A 84 3.78 2.01 -18.73
C PRO A 84 3.98 0.71 -17.93
N ALA A 85 4.61 0.77 -16.76
CA ALA A 85 4.97 -0.42 -15.99
C ALA A 85 3.75 -1.09 -15.33
N TRP A 86 2.74 -0.30 -14.96
CA TRP A 86 1.55 -0.80 -14.29
C TRP A 86 0.33 0.08 -14.60
N ASP A 87 -0.77 -0.56 -15.02
CA ASP A 87 -1.96 0.10 -15.57
C ASP A 87 -3.11 0.27 -14.56
N LYS A 88 -2.90 -0.02 -13.27
CA LYS A 88 -3.99 -0.07 -12.26
C LYS A 88 -3.64 0.70 -10.99
N ALA A 89 -4.64 1.18 -10.25
CA ALA A 89 -4.43 1.61 -8.87
C ALA A 89 -4.97 0.56 -7.90
N ILE A 90 -4.20 0.26 -6.85
CA ILE A 90 -4.62 -0.66 -5.78
C ILE A 90 -4.86 0.17 -4.52
N LEU A 91 -6.11 0.17 -4.06
CA LEU A 91 -6.54 0.79 -2.82
C LEU A 91 -6.77 -0.29 -1.77
N SER A 92 -6.19 -0.14 -0.59
CA SER A 92 -6.44 -1.02 0.54
C SER A 92 -7.50 -0.44 1.47
N LEU A 93 -8.14 -1.31 2.25
CA LEU A 93 -9.13 -0.90 3.26
C LEU A 93 -8.50 -0.64 4.64
N ASN A 94 -7.19 -0.81 4.76
CA ASN A 94 -6.41 -0.42 5.93
C ASN A 94 -5.07 0.20 5.50
N PRO A 95 -4.48 1.11 6.29
CA PRO A 95 -3.23 1.77 5.93
C PRO A 95 -2.03 0.82 5.82
N SER A 96 -1.98 -0.23 6.65
CA SER A 96 -0.89 -1.20 6.66
C SER A 96 -0.77 -1.97 5.34
N ASP A 97 -1.90 -2.35 4.76
CA ASP A 97 -1.94 -2.99 3.45
C ASP A 97 -1.52 -2.01 2.35
N GLY A 98 -1.82 -0.72 2.49
CA GLY A 98 -1.38 0.30 1.54
C GLY A 98 0.15 0.41 1.51
N ILE A 99 0.77 0.38 2.69
CA ILE A 99 2.23 0.34 2.87
C ILE A 99 2.84 -0.92 2.23
N ASN A 100 2.20 -2.08 2.40
CA ASN A 100 2.66 -3.34 1.79
C ASN A 100 2.48 -3.34 0.27
N VAL A 101 1.41 -2.76 -0.24
CA VAL A 101 1.17 -2.55 -1.68
C VAL A 101 2.22 -1.61 -2.27
N MET A 102 2.60 -0.54 -1.58
CA MET A 102 3.71 0.32 -2.03
C MET A 102 5.04 -0.45 -2.12
N SER A 103 5.32 -1.27 -1.11
CA SER A 103 6.50 -2.16 -1.13
C SER A 103 6.44 -3.14 -2.30
N TYR A 104 5.26 -3.68 -2.63
CA TYR A 104 5.05 -4.47 -3.82
C TYR A 104 5.41 -3.69 -5.09
N HIS A 105 4.90 -2.46 -5.27
CA HIS A 105 5.20 -1.66 -6.46
C HIS A 105 6.69 -1.34 -6.60
N LEU A 106 7.38 -0.99 -5.51
CA LEU A 106 8.83 -0.76 -5.54
C LEU A 106 9.61 -2.04 -5.87
N THR A 107 9.23 -3.18 -5.29
CA THR A 107 9.92 -4.46 -5.52
C THR A 107 9.69 -5.05 -6.91
N GLU A 108 8.59 -4.68 -7.56
CA GLU A 108 8.29 -5.02 -8.95
C GLU A 108 8.82 -3.99 -9.95
N LEU A 109 9.45 -2.90 -9.49
CA LEU A 109 9.90 -1.77 -10.31
C LEU A 109 8.74 -1.11 -11.11
N HIS A 110 7.53 -1.14 -10.56
CA HIS A 110 6.39 -0.39 -11.10
C HIS A 110 6.51 1.12 -10.85
N THR A 111 7.39 1.50 -9.92
CA THR A 111 7.66 2.87 -9.53
C THR A 111 9.04 2.96 -8.88
N ALA A 112 9.54 4.18 -8.67
CA ALA A 112 10.77 4.48 -7.98
C ALA A 112 10.66 5.86 -7.31
N THR A 113 11.60 6.18 -6.41
CA THR A 113 11.60 7.49 -5.72
C THR A 113 13.01 7.97 -5.44
N ARG A 114 13.21 9.29 -5.50
CA ARG A 114 14.42 9.97 -5.06
C ARG A 114 14.48 10.10 -3.54
N ARG A 115 13.35 9.92 -2.84
CA ARG A 115 13.22 10.08 -1.38
C ARG A 115 12.73 8.79 -0.72
N PRO A 116 13.56 7.75 -0.64
CA PRO A 116 13.15 6.42 -0.16
C PRO A 116 12.70 6.38 1.32
N ASN A 117 12.98 7.43 2.09
CA ASN A 117 12.57 7.61 3.47
C ASN A 117 11.23 8.36 3.63
N VAL A 118 10.61 8.80 2.52
CA VAL A 118 9.35 9.56 2.52
C VAL A 118 8.35 8.93 1.56
N TRP A 119 7.24 8.43 2.09
CA TRP A 119 6.09 8.01 1.28
C TRP A 119 4.86 8.84 1.64
N ILE A 120 3.88 8.91 0.75
CA ILE A 120 2.62 9.62 1.00
C ILE A 120 1.49 8.60 1.10
N LEU A 121 0.79 8.59 2.23
CA LEU A 121 -0.49 7.90 2.41
C LEU A 121 -1.61 8.85 2.05
N LEU A 122 -2.32 8.56 0.96
CA LEU A 122 -3.58 9.20 0.61
C LEU A 122 -4.72 8.34 1.17
N SER A 123 -5.65 8.92 1.91
CA SER A 123 -6.87 8.22 2.34
C SER A 123 -8.11 9.06 2.21
N PHE A 124 -9.22 8.41 1.90
CA PHE A 124 -10.54 9.04 1.83
C PHE A 124 -11.61 8.07 2.30
N GLN A 125 -12.70 8.63 2.82
CA GLN A 125 -13.89 7.85 3.12
C GLN A 125 -14.65 7.58 1.82
N ILE A 126 -15.02 6.34 1.59
CA ILE A 126 -15.68 5.88 0.38
C ILE A 126 -17.14 6.31 0.39
N ASP A 127 -17.60 6.94 -0.69
CA ASP A 127 -19.02 7.06 -0.98
C ASP A 127 -19.52 5.75 -1.62
N PHE A 128 -20.33 4.98 -0.89
CA PHE A 128 -20.81 3.69 -1.38
C PHE A 128 -21.69 3.78 -2.63
N ALA A 129 -22.42 4.89 -2.83
CA ALA A 129 -23.21 5.07 -4.05
C ALA A 129 -22.28 5.29 -5.25
N HIS A 130 -21.20 6.06 -5.05
CA HIS A 130 -20.16 6.25 -6.04
C HIS A 130 -19.43 4.95 -6.37
N LEU A 131 -18.99 4.20 -5.34
CA LEU A 131 -18.33 2.90 -5.52
C LEU A 131 -19.23 1.91 -6.28
N ALA A 132 -20.49 1.78 -5.89
CA ALA A 132 -21.43 0.86 -6.55
C ALA A 132 -21.65 1.22 -8.03
N ASN A 133 -21.68 2.52 -8.34
CA ASN A 133 -21.75 3.01 -9.70
C ASN A 133 -20.50 2.60 -10.49
N MET A 134 -19.30 2.88 -9.97
CA MET A 134 -18.03 2.50 -10.61
C MET A 134 -17.90 0.98 -10.81
N GLN A 135 -18.36 0.17 -9.86
CA GLN A 135 -18.41 -1.29 -10.00
C GLN A 135 -19.38 -1.74 -11.11
N SER A 136 -20.53 -1.09 -11.23
CA SER A 136 -21.52 -1.40 -12.28
C SER A 136 -21.00 -1.13 -13.69
N TYR A 137 -19.98 -0.28 -13.83
CA TYR A 137 -19.32 0.04 -15.10
C TYR A 137 -17.94 -0.62 -15.25
N ASP A 138 -17.62 -1.64 -14.44
CA ASP A 138 -16.33 -2.36 -14.49
C ASP A 138 -15.09 -1.47 -14.29
N GLN A 139 -15.26 -0.27 -13.71
CA GLN A 139 -14.15 0.65 -13.45
C GLN A 139 -13.40 0.29 -12.17
N VAL A 140 -14.10 -0.34 -11.22
CA VAL A 140 -13.53 -0.79 -9.95
C VAL A 140 -13.88 -2.24 -9.69
N ARG A 141 -12.89 -3.02 -9.24
CA ARG A 141 -13.07 -4.41 -8.83
C ARG A 141 -12.59 -4.62 -7.41
N MET A 142 -13.32 -5.44 -6.65
CA MET A 142 -12.84 -5.91 -5.35
C MET A 142 -12.27 -7.29 -5.50
N PHE A 143 -11.06 -7.52 -4.99
CA PHE A 143 -10.43 -8.83 -5.03
C PHE A 143 -9.78 -9.16 -3.69
N ASN A 144 -9.82 -10.44 -3.35
CA ASN A 144 -9.18 -10.95 -2.14
C ASN A 144 -7.70 -11.27 -2.42
N ARG A 145 -6.79 -10.70 -1.63
CA ARG A 145 -5.35 -11.01 -1.64
C ARG A 145 -5.00 -11.83 -0.40
N GLY A 146 -4.27 -12.92 -0.64
CA GLY A 146 -3.81 -13.80 0.43
C GLY A 146 -4.93 -14.49 1.21
N PHE A 147 -6.18 -14.48 0.72
CA PHE A 147 -7.36 -14.95 1.46
C PHE A 147 -7.56 -14.25 2.82
N SER A 148 -6.93 -13.08 3.00
CA SER A 148 -6.86 -12.35 4.27
C SER A 148 -7.19 -10.86 4.13
N SER A 149 -6.94 -10.25 2.97
CA SER A 149 -7.14 -8.82 2.74
C SER A 149 -8.01 -8.59 1.52
N ILE A 150 -8.89 -7.59 1.58
CA ILE A 150 -9.70 -7.14 0.43
C ILE A 150 -9.12 -5.84 -0.07
N TYR A 151 -8.78 -5.80 -1.36
CA TYR A 151 -8.34 -4.58 -2.03
C TYR A 151 -9.35 -4.17 -3.09
N MET A 152 -9.40 -2.86 -3.37
CA MET A 152 -10.09 -2.31 -4.52
C MET A 152 -9.07 -2.01 -5.62
N GLN A 153 -9.30 -2.54 -6.82
CA GLN A 153 -8.61 -2.15 -8.04
C GLN A 153 -9.39 -1.05 -8.71
N LEU A 154 -8.75 0.04 -9.06
CA LEU A 154 -9.19 0.90 -10.14
C LEU A 154 -8.58 0.34 -11.44
N GLU A 155 -9.43 -0.06 -12.39
CA GLU A 155 -9.02 -0.69 -13.65
C GLU A 155 -8.37 0.31 -14.61
N GLY A 156 -7.56 -0.20 -15.55
CA GLY A 156 -6.83 0.64 -16.50
C GLY A 156 -7.70 1.65 -17.24
N SER A 157 -7.15 2.84 -17.43
CA SER A 157 -7.83 4.02 -18.00
C SER A 157 -9.02 4.54 -17.19
N SER A 158 -9.34 3.97 -16.03
CA SER A 158 -10.39 4.47 -15.15
C SER A 158 -9.89 5.64 -14.29
N ILE A 159 -10.81 6.55 -13.98
CA ILE A 159 -10.56 7.73 -13.17
C ILE A 159 -11.60 7.76 -12.05
N TRP A 160 -11.14 7.70 -10.81
CA TRP A 160 -11.96 7.96 -9.64
C TRP A 160 -12.05 9.47 -9.44
N LYS A 161 -13.14 10.09 -9.91
CA LYS A 161 -13.40 11.53 -9.67
C LYS A 161 -14.06 11.66 -8.30
N PHE A 162 -13.39 12.31 -7.36
CA PHE A 162 -13.90 12.36 -5.99
C PHE A 162 -15.22 13.11 -5.91
N THR A 163 -16.19 12.55 -5.17
CA THR A 163 -17.44 13.27 -4.87
C THR A 163 -17.17 14.39 -3.85
N PRO A 164 -18.07 15.39 -3.69
CA PRO A 164 -17.92 16.40 -2.64
C PRO A 164 -17.78 15.80 -1.23
N PHE A 165 -18.42 14.65 -0.99
CA PHE A 165 -18.28 13.91 0.25
C PHE A 165 -16.87 13.33 0.41
N GLU A 166 -16.36 12.65 -0.62
CA GLU A 166 -15.03 12.04 -0.58
C GLU A 166 -13.93 13.11 -0.45
N LEU A 167 -14.07 14.23 -1.17
CA LEU A 167 -13.16 15.38 -1.06
C LEU A 167 -13.12 15.96 0.36
N ALA A 168 -14.28 16.08 1.02
CA ALA A 168 -14.35 16.57 2.39
C ALA A 168 -13.66 15.64 3.41
N HIS A 169 -13.43 14.37 3.06
CA HIS A 169 -12.77 13.37 3.89
C HIS A 169 -11.42 12.91 3.31
N LEU A 170 -10.92 13.58 2.26
CA LEU A 170 -9.64 13.28 1.65
C LEU A 170 -8.52 13.85 2.51
N ASN A 171 -7.55 13.00 2.82
CA ASN A 171 -6.42 13.34 3.66
C ASN A 171 -5.14 12.74 3.06
N ALA A 172 -4.03 13.47 3.21
CA ALA A 172 -2.71 13.01 2.81
C ALA A 172 -1.75 13.13 3.99
N TRP A 173 -1.01 12.06 4.28
CA TRP A 173 -0.01 12.03 5.35
C TRP A 173 1.35 11.62 4.81
N SER A 174 2.39 12.30 5.27
CA SER A 174 3.76 11.89 5.02
C SER A 174 4.16 10.78 6.01
N ILE A 175 4.56 9.64 5.47
CA ILE A 175 5.14 8.52 6.20
C ILE A 175 6.65 8.68 6.14
N THR A 176 7.25 9.07 7.26
CA THR A 176 8.70 9.27 7.38
C THR A 176 9.28 8.42 8.49
N ARG A 177 10.55 8.03 8.33
CA ARG A 177 11.34 7.47 9.42
C ARG A 177 12.20 8.54 10.07
N SER A 178 12.12 8.63 11.40
CA SER A 178 12.91 9.56 12.19
C SER A 178 14.41 9.27 12.18
N ASP A 179 14.81 8.03 11.86
CA ASP A 179 16.20 7.62 11.75
C ASP A 179 16.79 7.80 10.34
N GLY A 180 16.02 8.37 9.41
CA GLY A 180 16.45 8.64 8.04
C GLY A 180 16.59 7.40 7.15
N GLN A 181 16.28 6.20 7.65
CA GLN A 181 16.35 4.99 6.84
C GLN A 181 15.20 4.90 5.83
N SER A 182 15.40 4.07 4.80
CA SER A 182 14.36 3.74 3.82
C SER A 182 13.14 3.09 4.49
N ASN A 183 11.94 3.55 4.12
CA ASN A 183 10.69 2.91 4.54
C ASN A 183 10.62 1.46 4.03
N LEU A 184 11.08 1.24 2.79
CA LEU A 184 11.09 -0.08 2.15
C LEU A 184 11.94 -1.07 2.94
N ASP A 185 13.15 -0.66 3.33
CA ASP A 185 14.12 -1.54 4.01
C ASP A 185 13.55 -2.09 5.32
N SER A 186 12.79 -1.27 6.06
CA SER A 186 12.08 -1.72 7.28
C SER A 186 11.17 -2.91 7.03
N ILE A 187 10.44 -2.88 5.92
CA ILE A 187 9.39 -3.85 5.62
C ILE A 187 10.03 -5.13 5.12
N ILE A 188 10.92 -5.02 4.13
CA ILE A 188 11.54 -6.19 3.49
C ILE A 188 12.51 -6.92 4.41
N ASN A 189 13.21 -6.21 5.31
CA ASN A 189 14.12 -6.85 6.27
C ASN A 189 13.37 -7.47 7.46
N ARG A 190 12.21 -6.93 7.82
CA ARG A 190 11.37 -7.51 8.88
C ARG A 190 10.64 -8.75 8.39
N ALA A 191 9.91 -8.64 7.29
CA ALA A 191 9.05 -9.70 6.80
C ALA A 191 9.82 -10.69 5.93
N THR A 192 10.92 -11.24 6.44
CA THR A 192 11.69 -12.26 5.73
C THR A 192 11.21 -13.67 6.04
N TRP A 193 11.52 -14.61 5.15
CA TRP A 193 11.27 -16.04 5.37
C TRP A 193 11.98 -16.56 6.62
N ALA A 194 13.22 -16.12 6.86
CA ALA A 194 13.99 -16.46 8.05
C ALA A 194 13.32 -15.96 9.35
N ASN A 195 12.60 -14.84 9.29
CA ASN A 195 11.81 -14.31 10.41
C ASN A 195 10.44 -14.99 10.54
N GLY A 196 10.14 -16.01 9.74
CA GLY A 196 8.89 -16.76 9.78
C GLY A 196 7.73 -16.09 9.05
N TYR A 197 8.02 -15.20 8.09
CA TYR A 197 7.01 -14.63 7.22
C TYR A 197 6.92 -15.35 5.89
N LEU A 198 5.70 -15.53 5.37
CA LEU A 198 5.45 -15.85 3.96
C LEU A 198 4.83 -14.66 3.26
N TRP A 199 5.03 -14.55 1.94
CA TRP A 199 4.41 -13.49 1.14
C TRP A 199 3.43 -14.09 0.15
N SER A 200 2.15 -13.71 0.25
CA SER A 200 1.18 -13.91 -0.81
C SER A 200 1.00 -12.60 -1.57
N PHE A 201 1.66 -12.49 -2.73
CA PHE A 201 1.76 -11.25 -3.51
C PHE A 201 2.28 -10.09 -2.66
N SER A 202 1.44 -9.09 -2.37
CA SER A 202 1.77 -7.92 -1.55
C SER A 202 1.43 -8.10 -0.07
N VAL A 203 0.95 -9.26 0.37
CA VAL A 203 0.55 -9.48 1.77
C VAL A 203 1.63 -10.31 2.48
N PRO A 204 2.37 -9.74 3.45
CA PRO A 204 3.23 -10.51 4.34
C PRO A 204 2.39 -11.15 5.46
N ILE A 205 2.61 -12.45 5.70
CA ILE A 205 1.91 -13.24 6.70
C ILE A 205 2.89 -13.81 7.70
N ASN A 206 2.66 -13.53 8.98
CA ASN A 206 3.50 -14.03 10.07
C ASN A 206 3.10 -15.46 10.46
N MET A 207 3.83 -16.46 9.97
CA MET A 207 3.55 -17.86 10.27
C MET A 207 3.79 -18.21 11.74
N ASN A 208 4.54 -17.40 12.49
CA ASN A 208 4.71 -17.60 13.93
C ASN A 208 3.41 -17.38 14.73
N GLN A 209 2.45 -16.64 14.19
CA GLN A 209 1.12 -16.44 14.79
C GLN A 209 0.12 -17.51 14.36
N ILE A 210 0.40 -18.19 13.25
CA ILE A 210 -0.43 -19.27 12.70
C ILE A 210 -0.04 -20.62 13.31
N PHE A 211 1.26 -20.88 13.45
CA PHE A 211 1.79 -22.11 14.01
C PHE A 211 2.31 -21.86 15.42
N ILE A 212 1.41 -21.97 16.40
CA ILE A 212 1.78 -21.87 17.82
C ILE A 212 2.11 -23.28 18.31
N ASN A 213 3.34 -23.48 18.78
CA ASN A 213 3.86 -24.80 19.16
C ASN A 213 3.69 -25.87 18.07
N GLY A 214 3.77 -25.46 16.80
CA GLY A 214 3.64 -26.35 15.64
C GLY A 214 2.21 -26.79 15.33
N SER A 215 1.19 -26.12 15.88
CA SER A 215 -0.22 -26.41 15.62
C SER A 215 -0.99 -25.15 15.19
N MET A 216 -2.12 -25.37 14.49
CA MET A 216 -3.12 -24.37 14.13
C MET A 216 -4.41 -24.52 14.97
N ASP A 217 -4.38 -25.26 16.08
CA ASP A 217 -5.60 -25.63 16.82
C ASP A 217 -6.36 -24.46 17.44
N HIS A 218 -5.70 -23.34 17.69
CA HIS A 218 -6.34 -22.11 18.16
C HIS A 218 -7.17 -21.41 17.07
N LEU A 219 -7.00 -21.79 15.80
CA LEU A 219 -7.76 -21.24 14.69
C LEU A 219 -9.08 -22.00 14.49
N SER A 220 -10.13 -21.27 14.13
CA SER A 220 -11.38 -21.85 13.63
C SER A 220 -11.18 -22.62 12.33
N GLN A 221 -12.15 -23.46 11.97
CA GLN A 221 -12.08 -24.23 10.73
C GLN A 221 -12.01 -23.34 9.47
N ASP A 222 -12.72 -22.21 9.48
CA ASP A 222 -12.72 -21.27 8.37
C ASP A 222 -11.35 -20.57 8.22
N GLU A 223 -10.73 -20.20 9.33
CA GLU A 223 -9.38 -19.63 9.34
C GLU A 223 -8.34 -20.63 8.84
N LYS A 224 -8.41 -21.89 9.28
CA LYS A 224 -7.55 -22.98 8.78
C LYS A 224 -7.68 -23.12 7.25
N CYS A 225 -8.90 -23.09 6.73
CA CYS A 225 -9.16 -23.12 5.29
C CYS A 225 -8.56 -21.93 4.54
N ARG A 226 -8.57 -20.73 5.12
CA ARG A 226 -7.92 -19.53 4.52
C ARG A 226 -6.40 -19.65 4.53
N VAL A 227 -5.82 -20.07 5.65
CA VAL A 227 -4.37 -20.28 5.81
C VAL A 227 -3.83 -21.27 4.78
N VAL A 228 -4.55 -22.37 4.53
CA VAL A 228 -4.19 -23.33 3.48
C VAL A 228 -4.03 -22.67 2.11
N LYS A 229 -5.03 -21.90 1.69
CA LYS A 229 -5.04 -21.27 0.36
C LYS A 229 -3.99 -20.18 0.25
N LEU A 230 -3.74 -19.48 1.36
CA LEU A 230 -2.69 -18.49 1.49
C LEU A 230 -1.30 -19.11 1.34
N ILE A 231 -1.04 -20.24 2.02
CA ILE A 231 0.21 -20.99 1.88
C ILE A 231 0.41 -21.44 0.43
N ALA A 232 -0.65 -21.96 -0.21
CA ALA A 232 -0.59 -22.35 -1.61
C ALA A 232 -0.21 -21.17 -2.52
N GLN A 233 -0.86 -20.01 -2.39
CA GLN A 233 -0.53 -18.82 -3.18
C GLN A 233 0.91 -18.32 -2.93
N ALA A 234 1.36 -18.32 -1.68
CA ALA A 234 2.72 -17.92 -1.34
C ALA A 234 3.74 -18.85 -2.02
N LEU A 235 3.46 -20.16 -2.03
CA LEU A 235 4.31 -21.16 -2.66
C LEU A 235 4.19 -21.17 -4.20
N GLU A 236 3.07 -20.77 -4.79
CA GLU A 236 2.95 -20.56 -6.24
C GLU A 236 3.84 -19.40 -6.71
N TYR A 237 3.89 -18.31 -5.94
CA TYR A 237 4.75 -17.16 -6.25
C TYR A 237 6.23 -17.47 -5.97
N THR A 238 6.53 -17.98 -4.77
CA THR A 238 7.92 -18.12 -4.31
C THR A 238 8.54 -19.46 -4.64
N GLY A 239 7.77 -20.53 -4.83
CA GLY A 239 8.28 -21.90 -4.86
C GLY A 239 8.77 -22.39 -3.48
N MET A 240 9.33 -23.60 -3.45
CA MET A 240 9.86 -24.19 -2.21
C MET A 240 11.11 -23.47 -1.66
N GLN A 241 11.76 -22.62 -2.46
CA GLN A 241 12.91 -21.81 -2.01
C GLN A 241 12.59 -20.93 -0.79
N CYS A 242 11.33 -20.49 -0.60
CA CYS A 242 10.95 -19.73 0.60
C CYS A 242 11.05 -20.52 1.91
N LEU A 243 11.22 -21.84 1.84
CA LEU A 243 11.30 -22.72 3.00
C LEU A 243 12.72 -22.88 3.52
N VAL A 244 13.72 -22.46 2.75
CA VAL A 244 15.13 -22.52 3.16
C VAL A 244 15.34 -21.55 4.33
N GLY A 245 15.62 -22.11 5.51
CA GLY A 245 15.79 -21.31 6.73
C GLY A 245 14.48 -20.80 7.37
N HIS A 246 13.31 -21.20 6.86
CA HIS A 246 12.04 -20.79 7.44
C HIS A 246 11.73 -21.64 8.70
N PRO A 247 11.40 -21.02 9.86
CA PRO A 247 11.23 -21.74 11.14
C PRO A 247 10.11 -22.79 11.09
N HIS A 248 9.05 -22.53 10.34
CA HIS A 248 7.87 -23.43 10.20
C HIS A 248 7.88 -24.32 8.96
N TYR A 249 9.03 -24.53 8.32
CA TYR A 249 9.10 -25.22 7.02
C TYR A 249 8.37 -26.58 7.01
N ARG A 250 8.50 -27.39 8.07
CA ARG A 250 7.84 -28.72 8.16
C ARG A 250 6.32 -28.60 8.12
N HIS A 251 5.76 -27.70 8.90
CA HIS A 251 4.31 -27.50 8.98
C HIS A 251 3.75 -26.96 7.66
N ILE A 252 4.46 -26.03 7.03
CA ILE A 252 4.10 -25.50 5.71
C ILE A 252 4.07 -26.60 4.66
N ILE A 253 5.09 -27.47 4.63
CA ILE A 253 5.16 -28.62 3.72
C ILE A 253 4.01 -29.59 3.97
N MET A 254 3.71 -29.92 5.22
CA MET A 254 2.59 -30.81 5.56
C MET A 254 1.26 -30.26 5.04
N VAL A 255 0.99 -28.98 5.28
CA VAL A 255 -0.21 -28.31 4.76
C VAL A 255 -0.26 -28.37 3.23
N ALA A 256 0.85 -28.10 2.56
CA ALA A 256 0.97 -28.17 1.11
C ALA A 256 0.69 -29.58 0.53
N ILE A 257 1.25 -30.61 1.16
CA ILE A 257 1.09 -32.02 0.75
C ILE A 257 -0.36 -32.48 0.93
N ASP A 258 -0.94 -32.21 2.11
CA ASP A 258 -2.32 -32.61 2.42
C ASP A 258 -3.33 -32.03 1.42
N GLN A 259 -3.01 -30.87 0.86
CA GLN A 259 -3.86 -30.14 -0.07
C GLN A 259 -3.55 -30.44 -1.53
N ARG A 260 -2.60 -31.36 -1.79
CA ARG A 260 -2.13 -31.74 -3.13
C ARG A 260 -1.75 -30.53 -3.99
N ALA A 261 -1.24 -29.47 -3.34
CA ALA A 261 -0.83 -28.27 -4.05
C ALA A 261 0.34 -28.61 -4.99
N ARG A 262 0.22 -28.21 -6.26
CA ARG A 262 1.31 -28.38 -7.24
C ARG A 262 2.33 -27.27 -7.02
N ILE A 263 3.30 -27.53 -6.16
CA ILE A 263 4.31 -26.53 -5.81
C ILE A 263 5.61 -26.85 -6.53
N ALA A 264 6.09 -25.87 -7.29
CA ALA A 264 7.37 -25.96 -7.96
C ALA A 264 8.52 -25.76 -6.96
N ALA A 265 9.66 -26.38 -7.24
CA ALA A 265 10.88 -26.17 -6.45
C ALA A 265 11.29 -24.69 -6.47
N HIS A 266 11.13 -24.03 -7.62
CA HIS A 266 11.43 -22.62 -7.84
C HIS A 266 10.15 -21.84 -8.14
N GLY A 267 10.11 -20.59 -7.70
CA GLY A 267 9.01 -19.66 -7.93
C GLY A 267 9.08 -19.01 -9.31
N CYS A 268 8.27 -17.97 -9.51
CA CYS A 268 8.22 -17.24 -10.78
C CYS A 268 9.40 -16.29 -11.01
N LYS A 269 10.29 -16.14 -10.03
CA LYS A 269 11.48 -15.28 -10.06
C LYS A 269 12.64 -15.93 -9.32
N ASP A 270 13.83 -15.40 -9.58
CA ASP A 270 15.03 -15.69 -8.80
C ASP A 270 14.86 -15.26 -7.34
N GLU A 271 15.51 -15.99 -6.44
CA GLU A 271 15.43 -15.78 -4.99
C GLU A 271 15.76 -14.33 -4.60
N GLU A 272 16.66 -13.68 -5.31
CA GLU A 272 17.07 -12.29 -5.04
C GLU A 272 15.96 -11.27 -5.28
N ARG A 273 14.96 -11.64 -6.07
CA ARG A 273 13.86 -10.77 -6.53
C ARG A 273 12.51 -11.14 -5.90
N LEU A 274 12.48 -12.18 -5.06
CA LEU A 274 11.28 -12.63 -4.38
C LEU A 274 11.11 -11.94 -3.03
N ARG A 275 9.88 -11.49 -2.76
CA ARG A 275 9.52 -10.94 -1.46
C ARG A 275 9.68 -11.97 -0.34
N GLY A 276 10.31 -11.51 0.74
CA GLY A 276 10.71 -12.32 1.89
C GLY A 276 12.12 -12.89 1.82
N SER A 277 12.80 -12.79 0.67
CA SER A 277 14.23 -13.03 0.58
C SER A 277 15.03 -11.95 1.31
N SER A 278 16.07 -12.37 2.04
CA SER A 278 17.00 -11.44 2.71
C SER A 278 17.85 -10.62 1.72
N ARG A 279 17.90 -11.02 0.45
CA ARG A 279 18.67 -10.35 -0.61
C ARG A 279 17.90 -9.25 -1.33
N LEU A 280 16.58 -9.20 -1.16
CA LEU A 280 15.72 -8.28 -1.90
C LEU A 280 16.09 -6.82 -1.63
N ALA A 281 16.49 -6.47 -0.41
CA ALA A 281 16.91 -5.12 -0.07
C ALA A 281 18.11 -4.66 -0.90
N SER A 282 19.16 -5.47 -0.92
CA SER A 282 20.35 -5.19 -1.71
C SER A 282 20.06 -5.15 -3.21
N TYR A 283 19.19 -6.04 -3.70
CA TYR A 283 18.73 -6.00 -5.09
C TYR A 283 18.06 -4.66 -5.40
N ILE A 284 17.05 -4.23 -4.62
CA ILE A 284 16.36 -2.96 -4.88
C ILE A 284 17.29 -1.77 -4.75
N GLN A 285 18.19 -1.75 -3.76
CA GLN A 285 19.20 -0.69 -3.63
C GLN A 285 20.11 -0.62 -4.88
N SER A 286 20.51 -1.76 -5.44
CA SER A 286 21.29 -1.79 -6.70
C SER A 286 20.52 -1.26 -7.91
N GLN A 287 19.18 -1.34 -7.88
CA GLN A 287 18.30 -0.83 -8.92
C GLN A 287 17.84 0.61 -8.65
N SER A 288 17.99 1.14 -7.43
CA SER A 288 17.49 2.45 -7.04
C SER A 288 18.54 3.54 -7.23
N THR A 289 19.17 3.58 -8.41
CA THR A 289 20.12 4.64 -8.78
C THR A 289 19.36 5.87 -9.29
N GLU A 290 20.00 7.05 -9.22
CA GLU A 290 19.43 8.28 -9.76
C GLU A 290 19.08 8.15 -11.26
N ASP A 291 19.93 7.47 -12.02
CA ASP A 291 19.69 7.14 -13.43
C ASP A 291 18.43 6.28 -13.62
N MET A 292 18.24 5.24 -12.80
CA MET A 292 17.07 4.36 -12.92
C MET A 292 15.78 5.08 -12.55
N VAL A 293 15.79 5.86 -11.47
CA VAL A 293 14.65 6.69 -11.07
C VAL A 293 14.28 7.64 -12.22
N SER A 294 15.27 8.28 -12.83
CA SER A 294 15.06 9.19 -13.96
C SER A 294 14.54 8.46 -15.20
N GLN A 295 15.01 7.25 -15.49
CA GLN A 295 14.50 6.43 -16.59
C GLN A 295 13.05 6.02 -16.40
N ILE A 296 12.66 5.63 -15.18
CA ILE A 296 11.28 5.26 -14.87
C ILE A 296 10.35 6.46 -15.08
N PHE A 297 10.67 7.62 -14.53
CA PHE A 297 9.84 8.81 -14.71
C PHE A 297 9.85 9.35 -16.15
N ALA A 298 10.97 9.25 -16.87
CA ALA A 298 11.01 9.58 -18.29
C ALA A 298 10.07 8.68 -19.11
N ALA A 299 10.03 7.37 -18.82
CA ALA A 299 9.12 6.45 -19.48
C ALA A 299 7.65 6.75 -19.15
N VAL A 300 7.35 7.14 -17.90
CA VAL A 300 6.01 7.57 -17.49
C VAL A 300 5.59 8.84 -18.23
N ASN A 301 6.44 9.87 -18.28
CA ASN A 301 6.16 11.12 -18.98
C ASN A 301 6.00 10.91 -20.49
N GLN A 302 6.89 10.13 -21.11
CA GLN A 302 6.76 9.76 -22.51
C GLN A 302 5.44 9.04 -22.80
N TRP A 303 5.02 8.11 -21.94
CA TRP A 303 3.72 7.46 -22.09
C TRP A 303 2.57 8.47 -21.97
N ARG A 304 2.63 9.40 -21.03
CA ARG A 304 1.62 10.44 -20.84
C ARG A 304 1.51 11.39 -22.03
N GLU A 305 2.64 11.84 -22.58
CA GLU A 305 2.70 12.66 -23.80
C GLU A 305 1.99 11.98 -24.97
N LEU A 306 2.28 10.68 -25.20
CA LEU A 306 1.65 9.89 -26.26
C LEU A 306 0.13 9.75 -26.09
N HIS A 307 -0.38 9.91 -24.87
CA HIS A 307 -1.79 9.75 -24.52
C HIS A 307 -2.46 11.07 -24.10
N TRP A 308 -1.81 12.21 -24.33
CA TRP A 308 -2.31 13.56 -24.04
C TRP A 308 -2.67 13.79 -22.55
N ILE A 309 -1.80 13.34 -21.64
CA ILE A 309 -1.92 13.49 -20.18
C ILE A 309 -0.80 14.42 -19.68
N GLU A 310 -1.07 15.25 -18.67
CA GLU A 310 -0.09 16.17 -18.07
C GLU A 310 1.12 15.44 -17.44
N GLU A 311 2.33 15.98 -17.61
CA GLU A 311 3.61 15.40 -17.16
C GLU A 311 3.80 15.37 -15.63
N ILE A 312 4.68 14.48 -15.15
CA ILE A 312 5.21 14.48 -13.77
C ILE A 312 6.45 15.37 -13.73
N ALA A 313 6.48 16.33 -12.79
CA ALA A 313 7.64 17.18 -12.50
C ALA A 313 8.73 16.46 -11.67
#